data_AF-A0AA42I5V3-F1
#
_entry.id   AF-A0AA42I5V3-F1
#
_cell.length_a   1.000
_cell.length_b   1.000
_cell.length_c   1.000
_cell.angle_alpha   90.00
_cell.angle_beta   90.00
_cell.angle_gamma   90.00
#
_symmetry.space_group_name_H-M   'P 1'
#
loop_
_entity.id
_entity.type
_entity.pdbx_description
1 polymer ?
#
loop_
_entity_poly.entity_id
_entity_poly.type
_entity_poly.pdbx_seq_one_letter_code
_entity_poly.pdbx_strand_id
1 'polypeptide(L)'
;MSLDATIWAFKAAVKTSSQRLVLLALADRAGDEHKCYPSLKRLEKDTVLNRKTIIKVLDELEAEAFIKFTGKTTGNGVKIYQLIGVIGREDDDPTSPKNGTSTKNGTGTNLGTGSKNGTSTNNGTASSTKNGTATSTNIGTQNLPMNLSIESKNKKTWLCLKKLREEIAQAEPDQNPDELIQASWFERERNAFERFNESKNVCDDLMVYHFADWLLNARTKYQMRDQANIPKTGARVRVPLSASNGLSDKQRYFFASKLSHLPEFAKYSHGNESYEQLAKRLDSMLKDPANLKKWAEYLINISNEHKGNAA
;
A
#
# COMPACT_ATOMS: atom_id res chain seq x y z
N MET A 1 -11.38 -16.75 -13.51
CA MET A 1 -11.33 -16.18 -12.16
C MET A 1 -12.29 -15.02 -12.11
N SER A 2 -13.36 -15.15 -11.32
CA SER A 2 -14.35 -14.08 -11.14
C SER A 2 -13.95 -13.19 -9.96
N LEU A 3 -13.76 -11.89 -10.22
CA LEU A 3 -13.46 -10.90 -9.18
C LEU A 3 -14.66 -10.74 -8.24
N ASP A 4 -15.86 -10.69 -8.80
CA ASP A 4 -17.11 -10.48 -8.08
C ASP A 4 -17.39 -11.66 -7.13
N ALA A 5 -17.16 -12.89 -7.59
CA ALA A 5 -17.22 -14.08 -6.74
C ALA A 5 -16.22 -14.03 -5.57
N THR A 6 -15.00 -13.52 -5.82
CA THR A 6 -13.96 -13.43 -4.78
C THR A 6 -14.35 -12.39 -3.73
N ILE A 7 -14.84 -11.22 -4.15
CA ILE A 7 -15.33 -10.17 -3.24
C ILE A 7 -16.53 -10.68 -2.43
N TRP A 8 -17.47 -11.36 -3.08
CA TRP A 8 -18.60 -12.01 -2.43
C TRP A 8 -18.14 -13.00 -1.36
N ALA A 9 -17.19 -13.88 -1.67
CA ALA A 9 -16.67 -14.87 -0.72
C ALA A 9 -15.99 -14.24 0.51
N PHE A 10 -15.35 -13.08 0.37
CA PHE A 10 -14.81 -12.32 1.52
C PHE A 10 -15.91 -11.72 2.40
N LYS A 11 -17.02 -11.29 1.81
CA LYS A 11 -18.17 -10.72 2.53
C LYS A 11 -19.11 -11.79 3.12
N ALA A 12 -19.01 -13.03 2.66
CA ALA A 12 -19.84 -14.13 3.13
C ALA A 12 -19.68 -14.35 4.66
N ALA A 13 -20.81 -14.41 5.35
CA ALA A 13 -20.90 -14.63 6.79
C ALA A 13 -20.73 -16.11 7.16
N VAL A 14 -19.58 -16.67 6.80
CA VAL A 14 -19.19 -18.06 7.14
C VAL A 14 -18.75 -18.17 8.60
N LYS A 15 -18.92 -19.37 9.18
CA LYS A 15 -18.69 -19.64 10.61
C LYS A 15 -17.23 -19.91 10.95
N THR A 16 -16.47 -20.48 10.02
CA THR A 16 -15.07 -20.90 10.28
C THR A 16 -14.09 -20.38 9.24
N SER A 17 -12.81 -20.28 9.62
CA SER A 17 -11.72 -19.92 8.70
C SER A 17 -11.56 -20.93 7.57
N SER A 18 -11.76 -22.22 7.84
CA SER A 18 -11.74 -23.28 6.84
C SER A 18 -12.87 -23.12 5.81
N GLN A 19 -14.08 -22.78 6.25
CA GLN A 19 -15.19 -22.45 5.34
C GLN A 19 -14.84 -21.27 4.45
N ARG A 20 -14.32 -20.17 5.02
CA ARG A 20 -13.90 -18.98 4.23
C ARG A 20 -12.85 -19.34 3.19
N LEU A 21 -11.84 -20.12 3.60
CA LEU A 21 -10.72 -20.48 2.73
C LEU A 21 -11.15 -21.38 1.57
N VAL A 22 -11.99 -22.38 1.84
CA VAL A 22 -12.55 -23.25 0.79
C VAL A 22 -13.46 -22.42 -0.14
N LEU A 23 -14.32 -21.56 0.40
CA LEU A 23 -15.20 -20.71 -0.40
C LEU A 23 -14.43 -19.76 -1.33
N LEU A 24 -13.34 -19.17 -0.83
CA LEU A 24 -12.42 -18.36 -1.64
C LEU A 24 -11.75 -19.18 -2.76
N ALA A 25 -11.32 -20.41 -2.46
CA ALA A 25 -10.72 -21.30 -3.46
C ALA A 25 -11.71 -21.71 -4.57
N LEU A 26 -13.00 -21.84 -4.23
CA LEU A 26 -14.09 -22.03 -5.20
C LEU A 26 -14.32 -20.77 -6.04
N ALA A 27 -14.37 -19.60 -5.40
CA ALA A 27 -14.59 -18.30 -6.05
C ALA A 27 -13.50 -17.90 -7.04
N ASP A 28 -12.23 -18.13 -6.69
CA ASP A 28 -11.07 -17.94 -7.58
C ASP A 28 -11.22 -18.73 -8.90
N ARG A 29 -11.92 -19.87 -8.84
CA ARG A 29 -12.14 -20.78 -9.98
C ARG A 29 -13.53 -20.67 -10.59
N ALA A 30 -14.36 -19.77 -10.10
CA ALA A 30 -15.67 -19.52 -10.70
C ALA A 30 -15.50 -18.86 -12.07
N GLY A 31 -16.21 -19.39 -13.06
CA GLY A 31 -16.41 -18.76 -14.36
C GLY A 31 -17.53 -17.70 -14.32
N ASP A 32 -17.92 -17.22 -15.49
CA ASP A 32 -18.91 -16.15 -15.62
C ASP A 32 -20.30 -16.58 -15.13
N GLU A 33 -20.67 -17.85 -15.32
CA GLU A 33 -21.90 -18.43 -14.78
C GLU A 33 -21.84 -18.72 -13.25
N HIS A 34 -20.82 -18.22 -12.55
CA HIS A 34 -20.50 -18.51 -11.14
C HIS A 34 -20.41 -20.01 -10.80
N LYS A 35 -20.07 -20.83 -11.79
CA LYS A 35 -19.81 -22.27 -11.64
C LYS A 35 -18.32 -22.53 -11.46
N CYS A 36 -18.00 -23.48 -10.61
CA CYS A 36 -16.65 -23.95 -10.35
C CYS A 36 -16.61 -25.48 -10.27
N TYR A 37 -15.47 -26.07 -10.65
CA TYR A 37 -15.28 -27.52 -10.67
C TYR A 37 -13.86 -27.94 -10.23
N PRO A 38 -13.38 -27.48 -9.06
CA PRO A 38 -12.08 -27.93 -8.56
C PRO A 38 -12.14 -29.36 -8.06
N SER A 39 -11.09 -30.13 -8.33
CA SER A 39 -10.92 -31.45 -7.73
C SER A 39 -10.56 -31.32 -6.24
N LEU A 40 -10.86 -32.35 -5.43
CA LEU A 40 -10.50 -32.36 -4.01
C LEU A 40 -8.98 -32.21 -3.79
N LYS A 41 -8.17 -32.89 -4.61
CA LYS A 41 -6.71 -32.75 -4.58
C LYS A 41 -6.25 -31.32 -4.88
N ARG A 42 -7.00 -30.60 -5.72
CA ARG A 42 -6.72 -29.19 -5.99
C ARG A 42 -7.03 -28.33 -4.77
N LEU A 43 -8.19 -28.53 -4.14
CA LEU A 43 -8.57 -27.84 -2.91
C LEU A 43 -7.59 -28.13 -1.76
N GLU A 44 -7.09 -29.37 -1.62
CA GLU A 44 -6.04 -29.71 -0.67
C GLU A 44 -4.77 -28.87 -0.89
N LYS A 45 -4.34 -28.72 -2.15
CA LYS A 45 -3.17 -27.92 -2.49
C LYS A 45 -3.37 -26.44 -2.18
N ASP A 46 -4.53 -25.90 -2.53
CA ASP A 46 -4.80 -24.46 -2.43
C ASP A 46 -5.10 -24.03 -0.99
N THR A 47 -5.74 -24.90 -0.20
CA THR A 47 -6.16 -24.58 1.18
C THR A 47 -5.26 -25.18 2.25
N VAL A 48 -4.39 -26.14 1.88
CA VAL A 48 -3.55 -26.91 2.80
C VAL A 48 -4.38 -27.71 3.84
N LEU A 49 -5.69 -27.86 3.61
CA LEU A 49 -6.58 -28.62 4.48
C LEU A 49 -6.57 -30.11 4.13
N ASN A 50 -6.87 -30.94 5.14
CA ASN A 50 -7.08 -32.37 4.93
C ASN A 50 -8.33 -32.62 4.06
N ARG A 51 -8.25 -33.63 3.17
CA ARG A 51 -9.36 -34.08 2.32
C ARG A 51 -10.69 -34.20 3.05
N LYS A 52 -10.70 -34.84 4.23
CA LYS A 52 -11.93 -35.07 5.01
C LYS A 52 -12.52 -33.76 5.51
N THR A 53 -11.67 -32.81 5.89
CA THR A 53 -12.08 -31.46 6.30
C THR A 53 -12.69 -30.71 5.13
N ILE A 54 -12.08 -30.77 3.94
CA ILE A 54 -12.63 -30.11 2.74
C ILE A 54 -14.01 -30.66 2.40
N ILE A 55 -14.19 -31.98 2.42
CA ILE A 55 -15.49 -32.61 2.16
C ILE A 55 -16.54 -32.10 3.15
N LYS A 56 -16.22 -32.16 4.46
CA LYS A 56 -17.10 -31.65 5.51
C LYS A 56 -17.47 -30.18 5.29
N VAL A 57 -16.48 -29.33 4.96
CA VAL A 57 -16.70 -27.91 4.70
C VAL A 57 -17.58 -27.68 3.47
N LEU A 58 -17.43 -28.47 2.40
CA LEU A 58 -18.30 -28.39 1.23
C LEU A 58 -19.75 -28.74 1.59
N ASP A 59 -19.96 -29.78 2.39
CA ASP A 59 -21.30 -30.16 2.87
C ASP A 59 -21.92 -29.06 3.75
N GLU A 60 -21.13 -28.43 4.63
CA GLU A 60 -21.57 -27.30 5.45
C GLU A 60 -21.91 -26.06 4.62
N LEU A 61 -21.07 -25.71 3.64
CA LEU A 61 -21.32 -24.57 2.75
C LEU A 61 -22.56 -24.79 1.86
N GLU A 62 -22.83 -26.03 1.47
CA GLU A 62 -24.05 -26.40 0.74
C GLU A 62 -25.29 -26.32 1.64
N ALA A 63 -25.19 -26.80 2.89
CA ALA A 63 -26.26 -26.68 3.88
C ALA A 63 -26.58 -25.22 4.25
N GLU A 64 -25.57 -24.35 4.25
CA GLU A 64 -25.70 -22.91 4.49
C GLU A 64 -26.07 -22.11 3.22
N ALA A 65 -26.31 -22.79 2.10
CA ALA A 65 -26.70 -22.21 0.82
C ALA A 65 -25.71 -21.18 0.24
N PHE A 66 -24.42 -21.27 0.58
CA PHE A 66 -23.37 -20.51 -0.11
C PHE A 66 -23.03 -21.14 -1.46
N ILE A 67 -23.13 -22.46 -1.56
CA ILE A 67 -22.88 -23.22 -2.79
C ILE A 67 -24.01 -24.23 -3.03
N LYS A 68 -24.15 -24.68 -4.27
CA LYS A 68 -25.08 -25.75 -4.65
C LYS A 68 -24.45 -26.70 -5.64
N PHE A 69 -24.55 -27.99 -5.38
CA PHE A 69 -24.18 -28.99 -6.37
C PHE A 69 -25.16 -28.96 -7.54
N THR A 70 -24.64 -28.80 -8.76
CA THR A 70 -25.46 -28.66 -9.97
C THR A 70 -26.05 -29.98 -10.47
N GLY A 71 -25.72 -31.12 -9.85
CA GLY A 71 -26.06 -32.46 -10.35
C GLY A 71 -25.16 -32.95 -11.49
N LYS A 72 -24.27 -32.09 -12.00
CA LYS A 72 -23.35 -32.42 -13.10
C LYS A 72 -21.93 -32.67 -12.60
N THR A 73 -21.24 -33.57 -13.30
CA THR A 73 -19.82 -33.85 -13.09
C THR A 73 -19.05 -33.66 -14.39
N THR A 74 -17.79 -33.24 -14.29
CA THR A 74 -16.90 -33.07 -15.44
C THR A 74 -15.67 -33.99 -15.35
N GLY A 75 -15.15 -34.41 -16.50
CA GLY A 75 -13.95 -35.24 -16.63
C GLY A 75 -14.00 -36.48 -15.74
N ASN A 76 -12.99 -36.62 -14.87
CA ASN A 76 -12.82 -37.73 -13.93
C ASN A 76 -13.79 -37.66 -12.71
N GLY A 77 -15.06 -37.36 -12.94
CA GLY A 77 -16.09 -37.32 -11.88
C GLY A 77 -16.01 -36.13 -10.94
N VAL A 78 -15.41 -35.00 -11.36
CA VAL A 78 -15.32 -33.79 -10.52
C VAL A 78 -16.68 -33.10 -10.46
N LYS A 79 -17.19 -32.87 -9.26
CA LYS A 79 -18.47 -32.19 -9.01
C LYS A 79 -18.40 -30.73 -9.46
N ILE A 80 -19.46 -30.27 -10.13
CA ILE A 80 -19.62 -28.86 -10.52
C ILE A 80 -20.53 -28.18 -9.48
N TYR A 81 -19.98 -27.19 -8.78
CA TYR A 81 -20.69 -26.37 -7.81
C TYR A 81 -21.01 -24.99 -8.38
N GLN A 82 -22.20 -24.50 -8.07
CA GLN A 82 -22.66 -23.14 -8.34
C GLN A 82 -22.52 -22.31 -7.07
N LEU A 83 -21.91 -21.11 -7.17
CA LEU A 83 -21.93 -20.14 -6.07
C LEU A 83 -23.28 -19.41 -6.06
N ILE A 84 -23.86 -19.23 -4.87
CA ILE A 84 -25.18 -18.61 -4.70
C ILE A 84 -25.02 -17.20 -4.13
N GLY A 85 -25.66 -16.20 -4.75
CA GLY A 85 -25.64 -14.82 -4.26
C GLY A 85 -24.44 -14.00 -4.72
N VAL A 86 -23.66 -14.51 -5.67
CA VAL A 86 -22.73 -13.69 -6.46
C VAL A 86 -23.56 -12.88 -7.45
N ILE A 87 -23.33 -11.56 -7.50
CA ILE A 87 -23.92 -10.65 -8.47
C ILE A 87 -22.80 -10.28 -9.43
N GLY A 88 -22.92 -10.69 -10.70
CA GLY A 88 -21.97 -10.32 -11.74
C GLY A 88 -22.20 -8.89 -12.22
N ARG A 89 -21.18 -8.28 -12.81
CA ARG A 89 -21.30 -6.94 -13.43
C ARG A 89 -22.25 -6.90 -14.63
N GLU A 90 -22.56 -8.05 -15.21
CA GLU A 90 -23.52 -8.20 -16.31
C GLU A 90 -24.96 -8.36 -15.79
N ASP A 91 -25.16 -8.56 -14.48
CA ASP A 91 -26.49 -8.70 -13.85
C ASP A 91 -27.05 -7.33 -13.39
N ASP A 92 -26.33 -6.23 -13.60
CA ASP A 92 -26.71 -4.85 -13.26
C ASP A 92 -27.64 -4.21 -14.34
N ASP A 93 -28.62 -4.97 -14.84
CA ASP A 93 -29.81 -4.35 -15.45
C ASP A 93 -30.74 -3.86 -14.33
N PRO A 94 -31.26 -2.61 -14.37
CA PRO A 94 -32.05 -2.00 -13.30
C PRO A 94 -33.50 -2.49 -13.29
N THR A 95 -33.71 -3.81 -13.40
CA THR A 95 -35.03 -4.44 -13.37
C THR A 95 -35.04 -5.66 -12.46
N SER A 96 -34.55 -5.51 -11.23
CA SER A 96 -34.90 -6.41 -10.13
C SER A 96 -34.77 -5.67 -8.80
N PRO A 97 -35.87 -5.43 -8.05
CA PRO A 97 -35.81 -4.65 -6.83
C PRO A 97 -35.06 -5.41 -5.74
N LYS A 98 -34.10 -4.72 -5.12
CA LYS A 98 -33.48 -5.12 -3.84
C LYS A 98 -34.53 -5.08 -2.72
N ASN A 99 -34.71 -6.22 -2.06
CA ASN A 99 -34.96 -6.46 -0.63
C ASN A 99 -35.65 -7.84 -0.54
N GLY A 100 -35.23 -8.82 0.25
CA GLY A 100 -34.85 -8.74 1.66
C GLY A 100 -36.06 -9.08 2.53
N THR A 101 -36.47 -10.34 2.65
CA THR A 101 -37.29 -10.83 3.80
C THR A 101 -37.27 -12.36 3.90
N SER A 102 -37.18 -12.85 5.13
CA SER A 102 -37.44 -14.22 5.57
C SER A 102 -38.93 -14.57 5.44
N THR A 103 -39.32 -15.73 4.90
CA THR A 103 -40.56 -16.42 5.32
C THR A 103 -40.52 -17.92 5.03
N LYS A 104 -41.04 -18.67 6.00
CA LYS A 104 -41.33 -20.11 6.06
C LYS A 104 -42.45 -20.55 5.09
N ASN A 105 -42.52 -21.88 4.90
CA ASN A 105 -43.61 -22.74 4.38
C ASN A 105 -43.78 -22.70 2.85
N GLY A 106 -44.04 -23.77 2.11
CA GLY A 106 -44.55 -25.11 2.40
C GLY A 106 -45.57 -25.45 1.29
N THR A 107 -45.49 -26.66 0.71
CA THR A 107 -46.51 -27.27 -0.20
C THR A 107 -46.58 -26.61 -1.61
N GLY A 108 -46.76 -27.29 -2.74
CA GLY A 108 -46.98 -28.70 -3.09
C GLY A 108 -47.00 -28.87 -4.61
N THR A 109 -46.91 -30.13 -5.00
CA THR A 109 -47.08 -30.82 -6.28
C THR A 109 -47.93 -30.23 -7.43
N ASN A 110 -47.49 -30.57 -8.66
CA ASN A 110 -48.24 -31.11 -9.82
C ASN A 110 -48.47 -30.25 -11.10
N LEU A 111 -47.89 -30.79 -12.19
CA LEU A 111 -48.48 -31.19 -13.50
C LEU A 111 -49.13 -30.17 -14.45
N GLY A 112 -48.77 -30.31 -15.73
CA GLY A 112 -49.57 -29.94 -16.90
C GLY A 112 -48.75 -29.38 -18.07
N THR A 113 -48.09 -30.19 -18.89
CA THR A 113 -48.54 -30.73 -20.20
C THR A 113 -48.79 -29.70 -21.33
N GLY A 114 -48.12 -29.87 -22.48
CA GLY A 114 -48.78 -29.72 -23.78
C GLY A 114 -47.97 -29.21 -24.99
N SER A 115 -47.78 -30.11 -25.96
CA SER A 115 -47.47 -29.95 -27.41
C SER A 115 -46.08 -29.45 -27.86
N LYS A 116 -45.23 -30.29 -28.49
CA LYS A 116 -45.26 -30.86 -29.87
C LYS A 116 -45.03 -29.77 -30.93
N ASN A 117 -44.23 -29.89 -31.98
CA ASN A 117 -43.45 -30.97 -32.62
C ASN A 117 -42.56 -30.27 -33.68
N GLY A 118 -41.49 -30.92 -34.18
CA GLY A 118 -40.97 -30.53 -35.50
C GLY A 118 -39.50 -30.76 -35.88
N THR A 119 -39.02 -32.01 -35.76
CA THR A 119 -38.29 -32.75 -36.83
C THR A 119 -36.99 -32.14 -37.44
N SER A 120 -35.82 -32.80 -37.23
CA SER A 120 -35.11 -33.67 -38.21
C SER A 120 -33.80 -32.98 -38.64
N THR A 121 -32.63 -33.56 -38.94
CA THR A 121 -32.11 -34.92 -39.23
C THR A 121 -30.56 -34.73 -39.27
N ASN A 122 -29.76 -35.47 -38.50
CA ASN A 122 -28.90 -36.60 -38.90
C ASN A 122 -27.50 -36.30 -39.49
N ASN A 123 -26.49 -36.92 -38.84
CA ASN A 123 -25.21 -37.49 -39.35
C ASN A 123 -24.14 -36.54 -39.93
N GLY A 124 -22.83 -36.70 -39.69
CA GLY A 124 -22.09 -37.72 -38.94
C GLY A 124 -20.56 -37.56 -39.03
N THR A 125 -19.87 -38.42 -38.28
CA THR A 125 -18.55 -39.04 -38.51
C THR A 125 -17.25 -38.21 -38.41
N ALA A 126 -16.29 -38.84 -37.73
CA ALA A 126 -14.98 -38.39 -37.28
C ALA A 126 -13.88 -38.34 -38.36
N SER A 127 -12.80 -37.57 -38.11
CA SER A 127 -11.42 -38.00 -38.38
C SER A 127 -10.39 -37.10 -37.66
N SER A 128 -9.20 -37.66 -37.44
CA SER A 128 -8.10 -37.21 -36.60
C SER A 128 -6.96 -36.57 -37.41
N THR A 129 -6.22 -35.68 -36.72
CA THR A 129 -4.77 -35.36 -36.79
C THR A 129 -4.13 -34.51 -37.90
N LYS A 130 -3.39 -33.51 -37.37
CA LYS A 130 -1.98 -33.09 -37.63
C LYS A 130 -1.68 -31.84 -38.48
N ASN A 131 -1.02 -30.91 -37.78
CA ASN A 131 0.04 -29.97 -38.18
C ASN A 131 -0.31 -28.70 -38.98
N GLY A 132 -0.19 -27.55 -38.29
CA GLY A 132 0.88 -26.59 -38.61
C GLY A 132 0.50 -25.30 -39.34
N THR A 133 0.84 -24.19 -38.67
CA THR A 133 1.31 -22.90 -39.22
C THR A 133 0.37 -21.71 -39.04
N ALA A 134 0.98 -20.68 -38.43
CA ALA A 134 0.44 -19.40 -38.07
C ALA A 134 -0.09 -18.60 -39.26
N THR A 135 -1.11 -17.79 -39.01
CA THR A 135 -1.29 -16.54 -39.76
C THR A 135 -1.75 -15.45 -38.80
N SER A 136 -1.07 -14.33 -38.95
CA SER A 136 -1.04 -13.11 -38.17
C SER A 136 -2.34 -12.32 -38.15
N THR A 137 -2.58 -11.70 -37.00
CA THR A 137 -3.47 -10.59 -36.70
C THR A 137 -3.37 -9.45 -37.72
N ASN A 138 -4.51 -8.86 -38.10
CA ASN A 138 -4.58 -7.48 -38.61
C ASN A 138 -6.02 -6.95 -38.48
N ILE A 139 -6.33 -6.20 -37.42
CA ILE A 139 -7.19 -5.00 -37.50
C ILE A 139 -6.77 -4.03 -36.37
N GLY A 140 -6.08 -2.97 -36.79
CA GLY A 140 -6.28 -1.58 -36.40
C GLY A 140 -6.35 -1.20 -34.91
N THR A 141 -5.23 -0.73 -34.36
CA THR A 141 -5.26 0.33 -33.34
C THR A 141 -4.28 1.42 -33.78
N GLN A 142 -4.82 2.53 -34.31
CA GLN A 142 -4.04 3.76 -34.46
C GLN A 142 -4.13 4.56 -33.17
N ASN A 143 -2.96 5.03 -32.76
CA ASN A 143 -2.57 5.62 -31.50
C ASN A 143 -3.37 6.87 -31.08
N LEU A 144 -3.82 6.89 -29.83
CA LEU A 144 -3.95 8.09 -29.01
C LEU A 144 -2.80 8.13 -28.00
N PRO A 145 -2.29 9.31 -27.63
CA PRO A 145 -1.03 9.44 -26.91
C PRO A 145 -1.10 8.84 -25.51
N MET A 146 -0.03 8.12 -25.20
CA MET A 146 0.26 7.38 -23.99
C MET A 146 0.35 8.31 -22.77
N ASN A 147 -0.74 8.45 -22.02
CA ASN A 147 -0.71 8.87 -20.62
C ASN A 147 -1.88 8.27 -19.84
N LEU A 148 -1.76 7.00 -19.51
CA LEU A 148 -2.55 6.38 -18.45
C LEU A 148 -1.55 5.72 -17.50
N SER A 149 -1.60 6.17 -16.24
CA SER A 149 -0.73 5.76 -15.14
C SER A 149 -0.47 4.25 -15.14
N ILE A 150 0.79 3.87 -14.98
CA ILE A 150 1.27 2.49 -14.79
C ILE A 150 0.72 1.86 -13.48
N GLU A 151 -0.17 2.53 -12.77
CA GLU A 151 -0.87 1.98 -11.61
C GLU A 151 -2.12 1.20 -12.02
N SER A 152 -2.06 -0.14 -12.04
CA SER A 152 -3.18 -1.00 -11.55
C SER A 152 -3.05 -2.49 -11.88
N LYS A 153 -1.83 -3.04 -11.99
CA LYS A 153 -1.67 -4.50 -12.19
C LYS A 153 -0.76 -5.20 -11.18
N ASN A 154 -0.74 -4.76 -9.92
CA ASN A 154 -0.12 -5.55 -8.85
C ASN A 154 -1.09 -5.79 -7.69
N LYS A 155 -1.87 -6.88 -7.80
CA LYS A 155 -2.74 -7.41 -6.73
C LYS A 155 -1.98 -8.17 -5.62
N LYS A 156 -0.65 -7.97 -5.47
CA LYS A 156 0.21 -8.73 -4.53
C LYS A 156 1.12 -7.86 -3.65
N THR A 157 1.01 -6.54 -3.72
CA THR A 157 1.78 -5.62 -2.88
C THR A 157 0.84 -5.01 -1.85
N TRP A 158 1.23 -5.06 -0.56
CA TRP A 158 0.55 -4.40 0.56
C TRP A 158 0.29 -2.90 0.29
N LEU A 159 1.12 -2.31 -0.56
CA LEU A 159 1.03 -0.91 -0.97
C LEU A 159 -0.05 -0.70 -2.06
N CYS A 160 -1.19 -0.15 -1.65
CA CYS A 160 -2.20 0.39 -2.55
C CYS A 160 -2.00 1.91 -2.69
N LEU A 161 -1.58 2.36 -3.88
CA LEU A 161 -1.26 3.78 -4.11
C LEU A 161 -2.47 4.70 -3.95
N LYS A 162 -3.68 4.23 -4.25
CA LYS A 162 -4.91 5.00 -3.98
C LYS A 162 -5.08 5.28 -2.49
N LYS A 163 -4.94 4.25 -1.65
CA LYS A 163 -5.01 4.39 -0.18
C LYS A 163 -3.88 5.28 0.35
N LEU A 164 -2.67 5.11 -0.17
CA LEU A 164 -1.53 5.94 0.20
C LEU A 164 -1.78 7.43 -0.09
N ARG A 165 -2.34 7.76 -1.26
CA ARG A 165 -2.69 9.14 -1.62
C ARG A 165 -3.72 9.72 -0.64
N GLU A 166 -4.72 8.93 -0.25
CA GLU A 166 -5.72 9.33 0.74
C GLU A 166 -5.08 9.61 2.12
N GLU A 167 -4.19 8.73 2.60
CA GLU A 167 -3.46 8.93 3.87
C GLU A 167 -2.55 10.18 3.84
N ILE A 168 -1.81 10.38 2.75
CA ILE A 168 -0.95 11.57 2.59
C ILE A 168 -1.80 12.85 2.57
N ALA A 169 -2.94 12.83 1.87
CA ALA A 169 -3.84 13.97 1.81
C ALA A 169 -4.50 14.28 3.17
N GLN A 170 -4.69 13.27 4.03
CA GLN A 170 -5.15 13.49 5.41
C GLN A 170 -4.07 14.15 6.27
N ALA A 171 -2.81 13.77 6.10
CA ALA A 171 -1.68 14.32 6.87
C ALA A 171 -1.28 15.73 6.43
N GLU A 172 -1.21 15.99 5.13
CA GLU A 172 -0.92 17.32 4.55
C GLU A 172 -1.89 17.63 3.39
N PRO A 173 -3.03 18.31 3.66
CA PRO A 173 -4.06 18.59 2.67
C PRO A 173 -3.60 19.50 1.51
N ASP A 174 -2.60 20.35 1.76
CA ASP A 174 -2.10 21.34 0.80
C ASP A 174 -1.10 20.77 -0.21
N GLN A 175 -0.71 19.50 -0.06
CA GLN A 175 0.34 18.88 -0.87
C GLN A 175 -0.22 17.91 -1.89
N ASN A 176 0.35 17.94 -3.09
CA ASN A 176 -0.01 17.00 -4.15
C ASN A 176 0.68 15.64 -3.89
N PRO A 177 -0.06 14.57 -3.55
CA PRO A 177 0.53 13.26 -3.27
C PRO A 177 1.26 12.66 -4.47
N ASP A 178 0.90 13.08 -5.69
CA ASP A 178 1.43 12.52 -6.94
C ASP A 178 2.89 12.91 -7.17
N GLU A 179 3.29 14.10 -6.71
CA GLU A 179 4.69 14.53 -6.75
C GLU A 179 5.59 13.63 -5.89
N LEU A 180 5.05 13.14 -4.78
CA LEU A 180 5.77 12.28 -3.84
C LEU A 180 5.97 10.87 -4.42
N ILE A 181 4.91 10.34 -5.06
CA ILE A 181 4.92 9.00 -5.66
C ILE A 181 5.83 8.97 -6.90
N GLN A 182 5.90 10.07 -7.66
CA GLN A 182 6.75 10.18 -8.84
C GLN A 182 8.22 10.54 -8.51
N ALA A 183 8.55 10.77 -7.24
CA ALA A 183 9.89 11.14 -6.84
C ALA A 183 10.91 10.03 -7.14
N SER A 184 12.11 10.40 -7.62
CA SER A 184 13.18 9.45 -7.98
C SER A 184 13.66 8.59 -6.80
N TRP A 185 13.45 9.05 -5.56
CA TRP A 185 13.81 8.36 -4.33
C TRP A 185 12.69 7.50 -3.74
N PHE A 186 11.46 7.57 -4.28
CA PHE A 186 10.29 6.88 -3.74
C PHE A 186 10.52 5.37 -3.58
N GLU A 187 10.98 4.72 -4.66
CA GLU A 187 11.22 3.27 -4.68
C GLU A 187 12.31 2.84 -3.69
N ARG A 188 13.32 3.70 -3.46
CA ARG A 188 14.38 3.45 -2.49
C ARG A 188 13.82 3.43 -1.06
N GLU A 189 12.97 4.41 -0.73
CA GLU A 189 12.37 4.51 0.60
C GLU A 189 11.32 3.42 0.82
N ARG A 190 10.58 3.03 -0.23
CA ARG A 190 9.70 1.84 -0.19
C ARG A 190 10.45 0.59 0.21
N ASN A 191 11.56 0.28 -0.47
CA ASN A 191 12.36 -0.91 -0.18
C ASN A 191 13.00 -0.86 1.22
N ALA A 192 13.38 0.32 1.70
CA ALA A 192 13.90 0.50 3.06
C ALA A 192 12.81 0.23 4.12
N PHE A 193 11.60 0.73 3.88
CA PHE A 193 10.45 0.53 4.75
C PHE A 193 10.03 -0.95 4.81
N GLU A 194 10.00 -1.65 3.68
CA GLU A 194 9.68 -3.08 3.64
C GLU A 194 10.67 -3.90 4.46
N ARG A 195 11.97 -3.67 4.29
CA ARG A 195 13.02 -4.34 5.06
C ARG A 195 12.93 -4.05 6.56
N PHE A 196 12.55 -2.83 6.94
CA PHE A 196 12.41 -2.45 8.34
C PHE A 196 11.22 -3.15 9.03
N ASN A 197 10.19 -3.52 8.25
CA ASN A 197 8.99 -4.17 8.74
C ASN A 197 8.90 -5.66 8.41
N GLU A 198 9.91 -6.24 7.74
CA GLU A 198 9.92 -7.66 7.33
C GLU A 198 9.72 -8.64 8.50
N SER A 199 10.27 -8.32 9.67
CA SER A 199 10.10 -9.12 10.90
C SER A 199 8.87 -8.73 11.72
N LYS A 200 8.17 -7.66 11.34
CA LYS A 200 7.03 -7.14 12.07
C LYS A 200 5.75 -7.60 11.39
N ASN A 201 4.90 -8.31 12.12
CA ASN A 201 3.62 -8.79 11.63
C ASN A 201 2.56 -7.67 11.62
N VAL A 202 2.80 -6.63 10.82
CA VAL A 202 1.91 -5.46 10.67
C VAL A 202 0.93 -5.71 9.52
N CYS A 203 -0.35 -5.37 9.70
CA CYS A 203 -1.35 -5.51 8.64
C CYS A 203 -1.17 -4.46 7.54
N ASP A 204 -1.65 -4.77 6.33
CA ASP A 204 -1.48 -3.93 5.14
C ASP A 204 -1.97 -2.48 5.32
N ASP A 205 -3.13 -2.29 5.97
CA ASP A 205 -3.68 -0.93 6.20
C ASP A 205 -2.77 -0.11 7.13
N LEU A 206 -2.23 -0.73 8.18
CA LEU A 206 -1.32 -0.07 9.11
C LEU A 206 0.08 0.14 8.48
N MET A 207 0.51 -0.76 7.59
CA MET A 207 1.71 -0.56 6.78
C MET A 207 1.57 0.67 5.88
N VAL A 208 0.41 0.86 5.22
CA VAL A 208 0.14 2.05 4.38
C VAL A 208 0.17 3.32 5.20
N TYR A 209 -0.48 3.34 6.37
CA TYR A 209 -0.45 4.47 7.30
C TYR A 209 0.99 4.85 7.71
N HIS A 210 1.77 3.88 8.21
CA HIS A 210 3.15 4.13 8.62
C HIS A 210 4.07 4.52 7.47
N PHE A 211 3.78 4.04 6.26
CA PHE A 211 4.54 4.41 5.09
C PHE A 211 4.25 5.85 4.63
N ALA A 212 3.03 6.35 4.80
CA ALA A 212 2.72 7.76 4.55
C ALA A 212 3.59 8.68 5.43
N ASP A 213 3.65 8.40 6.74
CA ASP A 213 4.54 9.12 7.67
C ASP A 213 6.02 9.00 7.29
N TRP A 214 6.45 7.80 6.87
CA TRP A 214 7.82 7.58 6.41
C TRP A 214 8.17 8.45 5.20
N LEU A 215 7.26 8.55 4.23
CA LEU A 215 7.47 9.34 3.01
C LEU A 215 7.49 10.85 3.29
N LEU A 216 6.65 11.36 4.20
CA LEU A 216 6.68 12.77 4.61
C LEU A 216 8.03 13.12 5.26
N ASN A 217 8.53 12.25 6.13
CA ASN A 217 9.86 12.41 6.73
C ASN A 217 11.00 12.28 5.70
N ALA A 218 10.87 11.36 4.74
CA ALA A 218 11.84 11.23 3.66
C ALA A 218 11.86 12.48 2.78
N ARG A 219 10.69 13.07 2.47
CA ARG A 219 10.56 14.28 1.67
C ARG A 219 11.40 15.42 2.24
N THR A 220 11.24 15.70 3.53
CA THR A 220 11.99 16.78 4.20
C THR A 220 13.49 16.51 4.13
N LYS A 221 13.92 15.26 4.38
CA LYS A 221 15.31 14.82 4.23
C LYS A 221 15.87 15.05 2.82
N TYR A 222 15.11 14.75 1.77
CA TYR A 222 15.55 14.96 0.38
C TYR A 222 15.52 16.43 -0.03
N GLN A 223 14.52 17.21 0.41
CA GLN A 223 14.49 18.66 0.20
C GLN A 223 15.70 19.36 0.83
N MET A 224 16.11 18.95 2.04
CA MET A 224 17.30 19.49 2.69
C MET A 224 18.59 19.16 1.91
N ARG A 225 18.66 17.98 1.27
CA ARG A 225 19.77 17.59 0.41
C ARG A 225 19.81 18.37 -0.89
N ASP A 226 18.65 18.58 -1.51
CA ASP A 226 18.55 19.34 -2.75
C ASP A 226 18.91 20.81 -2.51
N GLN A 227 18.45 21.41 -1.41
CA GLN A 227 18.86 22.75 -0.99
C GLN A 227 20.36 22.86 -0.71
N ALA A 228 20.99 21.81 -0.19
CA ALA A 228 22.43 21.75 0.02
C ALA A 228 23.24 21.56 -1.29
N ASN A 229 22.61 21.06 -2.35
CA ASN A 229 23.27 20.68 -3.61
C ASN A 229 23.04 21.69 -4.75
N ILE A 230 22.29 22.78 -4.53
CA ILE A 230 22.22 23.90 -5.46
C ILE A 230 23.59 24.59 -5.50
N PRO A 231 24.28 24.65 -6.66
CA PRO A 231 25.44 25.52 -6.82
C PRO A 231 24.99 26.96 -6.57
N LYS A 232 25.70 27.70 -5.71
CA LYS A 232 25.46 29.13 -5.48
C LYS A 232 25.76 29.91 -6.77
N THR A 233 24.85 29.90 -7.73
CA THR A 233 24.91 30.72 -8.94
C THR A 233 23.61 31.52 -9.04
N GLY A 234 23.72 32.82 -8.80
CA GLY A 234 22.73 33.83 -9.23
C GLY A 234 21.52 34.07 -8.31
N ALA A 235 21.75 34.75 -7.19
CA ALA A 235 20.86 35.70 -6.49
C ALA A 235 19.32 35.60 -6.64
N ARG A 236 18.62 35.36 -5.52
CA ARG A 236 17.81 36.35 -4.77
C ARG A 236 17.10 35.65 -3.60
N VAL A 237 17.66 35.81 -2.41
CA VAL A 237 17.08 35.35 -1.15
C VAL A 237 15.79 36.13 -0.89
N ARG A 238 14.63 35.48 -1.03
CA ARG A 238 13.43 35.94 -0.32
C ARG A 238 13.55 35.47 1.12
N VAL A 239 13.83 36.42 1.99
CA VAL A 239 13.92 36.26 3.45
C VAL A 239 12.50 36.09 4.00
N PRO A 240 12.18 35.01 4.75
CA PRO A 240 11.07 35.04 5.69
C PRO A 240 11.42 36.07 6.77
N LEU A 241 10.55 37.04 6.96
CA LEU A 241 10.69 38.15 7.90
C LEU A 241 10.65 37.64 9.36
N SER A 242 11.73 37.01 9.84
CA SER A 242 12.15 36.89 11.25
C SER A 242 13.15 35.73 11.47
N ALA A 243 14.39 35.87 11.01
CA ALA A 243 15.50 35.08 11.56
C ALA A 243 16.79 35.87 11.40
N SER A 244 17.29 36.41 12.51
CA SER A 244 18.57 37.10 12.59
C SER A 244 19.70 36.19 12.10
N ASN A 245 20.62 36.72 11.28
CA ASN A 245 21.88 36.10 10.83
C ASN A 245 22.89 35.83 11.97
N GLY A 246 22.45 35.27 13.10
CA GLY A 246 23.25 35.06 14.31
C GLY A 246 23.25 33.62 14.79
N LEU A 247 24.28 33.27 15.55
CA LEU A 247 24.35 32.02 16.33
C LEU A 247 23.08 31.85 17.18
N SER A 248 22.54 30.63 17.21
CA SER A 248 21.45 30.26 18.13
C SER A 248 21.85 30.50 19.59
N ASP A 249 20.91 30.83 20.47
CA ASP A 249 21.16 31.05 21.89
C ASP A 249 21.91 29.88 22.55
N LYS A 250 21.60 28.64 22.16
CA LYS A 250 22.32 27.44 22.64
C LYS A 250 23.78 27.41 22.19
N GLN A 251 24.04 27.80 20.94
CA GLN A 251 25.39 27.84 20.37
C GLN A 251 26.21 28.95 21.03
N ARG A 252 25.63 30.14 21.22
CA ARG A 252 26.33 31.24 21.90
C ARG A 252 26.64 30.90 23.35
N TYR A 253 25.70 30.32 24.10
CA TYR A 253 25.94 29.89 25.47
C TYR A 253 27.08 28.87 25.55
N PHE A 254 27.09 27.88 24.66
CA PHE A 254 28.15 26.89 24.57
C PHE A 254 29.52 27.52 24.30
N PHE A 255 29.62 28.41 23.31
CA PHE A 255 30.87 29.11 23.03
C PHE A 255 31.29 30.01 24.19
N ALA A 256 30.37 30.75 24.78
CA ALA A 256 30.66 31.62 25.91
C ALA A 256 31.17 30.85 27.13
N SER A 257 30.59 29.68 27.40
CA SER A 257 31.03 28.77 28.46
C SER A 257 32.44 28.23 28.20
N LYS A 258 32.80 27.92 26.95
CA LYS A 258 34.16 27.47 26.62
C LYS A 258 35.17 28.61 26.64
N LEU A 259 34.79 29.77 26.12
CA LEU A 259 35.62 30.97 26.13
C LEU A 259 35.92 31.42 27.58
N SER A 260 34.99 31.29 28.52
CA SER A 260 35.26 31.69 29.91
C SER A 260 36.37 30.89 30.57
N HIS A 261 36.62 29.65 30.13
CA HIS A 261 37.69 28.79 30.64
C HIS A 261 39.05 29.04 29.97
N LEU A 262 39.12 29.89 28.94
CA LEU A 262 40.39 30.22 28.29
C LEU A 262 41.12 31.31 29.09
N PRO A 263 42.43 31.14 29.37
CA PRO A 263 43.21 32.14 30.10
C PRO A 263 43.24 33.50 29.37
N GLU A 264 43.21 33.48 28.03
CA GLU A 264 43.16 34.68 27.18
C GLU A 264 41.89 35.53 27.36
N PHE A 265 40.81 34.94 27.87
CA PHE A 265 39.53 35.59 28.11
C PHE A 265 39.32 36.00 29.56
N ALA A 266 40.25 35.66 30.46
CA ALA A 266 40.24 36.12 31.84
C ALA A 266 40.31 37.66 31.94
N LYS A 267 40.85 38.35 30.92
CA LYS A 267 40.86 39.82 30.84
C LYS A 267 39.47 40.45 30.73
N TYR A 268 38.46 39.69 30.32
CA TYR A 268 37.07 40.14 30.29
C TYR A 268 36.36 39.89 31.62
N SER A 269 37.06 39.25 32.58
CA SER A 269 36.53 39.00 33.90
C SER A 269 36.71 40.18 34.86
N HIS A 270 35.75 40.35 35.76
CA HIS A 270 35.79 41.38 36.79
C HIS A 270 36.01 40.76 38.17
N GLY A 271 37.20 41.00 38.75
CA GLY A 271 37.51 40.62 40.13
C GLY A 271 37.48 39.11 40.37
N ASN A 272 36.74 38.67 41.40
CA ASN A 272 36.61 37.28 41.82
C ASN A 272 35.29 36.65 41.32
N GLU A 273 34.93 36.89 40.06
CA GLU A 273 33.70 36.32 39.47
C GLU A 273 33.90 34.87 39.02
N SER A 274 32.82 34.08 39.04
CA SER A 274 32.86 32.69 38.60
C SER A 274 32.89 32.56 37.07
N TYR A 275 33.39 31.43 36.57
CA TYR A 275 33.42 31.15 35.13
C TYR A 275 32.03 31.17 34.47
N GLU A 276 30.97 30.88 35.21
CA GLU A 276 29.59 30.96 34.73
C GLU A 276 29.11 32.41 34.58
N GLN A 277 29.54 33.31 35.47
CA GLN A 277 29.24 34.73 35.40
C GLN A 277 29.96 35.38 34.21
N LEU A 278 31.23 35.02 34.02
CA LEU A 278 32.00 35.40 32.83
C LEU A 278 31.35 34.88 31.54
N ALA A 279 30.88 33.63 31.52
CA ALA A 279 30.20 33.04 30.37
C ALA A 279 28.91 33.80 30.00
N LYS A 280 28.07 34.19 30.97
CA LYS A 280 26.87 35.00 30.68
C LYS A 280 27.21 36.35 30.04
N ARG A 281 28.33 36.95 30.45
CA ARG A 281 28.82 38.21 29.89
C ARG A 281 29.37 38.02 28.48
N LEU A 282 30.14 36.97 28.26
CA LEU A 282 30.65 36.61 26.94
C LEU A 282 29.51 36.25 25.96
N ASP A 283 28.44 35.58 26.40
CA ASP A 283 27.25 35.33 25.57
C ASP A 283 26.60 36.64 25.10
N SER A 284 26.50 37.62 26.00
CA SER A 284 26.00 38.95 25.65
C SER A 284 26.90 39.65 24.62
N MET A 285 28.23 39.51 24.75
CA MET A 285 29.19 40.06 23.78
C MET A 285 29.20 39.31 22.44
N LEU A 286 28.88 38.01 22.42
CA LEU A 286 28.75 37.20 21.21
C LEU A 286 27.50 37.54 20.38
N LYS A 287 26.58 38.38 20.89
CA LYS A 287 25.50 38.95 20.08
C LYS A 287 26.02 40.00 19.10
N ASP A 288 27.14 40.65 19.41
CA ASP A 288 27.70 41.69 18.55
C ASP A 288 28.56 41.09 17.43
N PRO A 289 28.26 41.41 16.15
CA PRO A 289 28.98 40.86 15.00
C PRO A 289 30.46 41.29 14.95
N ALA A 290 30.83 42.40 15.58
CA ALA A 290 32.21 42.86 15.68
C ALA A 290 33.05 41.95 16.60
N ASN A 291 32.49 41.54 17.74
CA ASN A 291 33.14 40.62 18.68
C ASN A 291 33.27 39.22 18.10
N LEU A 292 32.27 38.75 17.34
CA LEU A 292 32.34 37.48 16.60
C LEU A 292 33.51 37.44 15.62
N LYS A 293 33.76 38.52 14.89
CA LYS A 293 34.94 38.61 13.99
C LYS A 293 36.25 38.60 14.77
N LYS A 294 36.31 39.32 15.91
CA LYS A 294 37.50 39.41 16.75
C LYS A 294 37.89 38.07 17.39
N TRP A 295 36.90 37.23 17.70
CA TRP A 295 37.12 35.95 18.38
C TRP A 295 36.99 34.75 17.45
N ALA A 296 36.92 34.97 16.14
CA ALA A 296 36.68 33.92 15.15
C ALA A 296 37.66 32.75 15.26
N GLU A 297 38.95 33.02 15.48
CA GLU A 297 39.99 31.98 15.61
C GLU A 297 39.75 31.07 16.83
N TYR A 298 39.41 31.66 17.99
CA TYR A 298 39.09 30.90 19.20
C TYR A 298 37.81 30.08 19.04
N LEU A 299 36.78 30.64 18.37
CA LEU A 299 35.52 29.95 18.10
C LEU A 299 35.72 28.75 17.16
N ILE A 300 36.59 28.88 16.15
CA ILE A 300 36.96 27.79 15.24
C ILE A 300 37.70 26.69 16.00
N ASN A 301 38.67 27.04 16.85
CA ASN A 301 39.43 26.06 17.64
C ASN A 301 38.51 25.28 18.59
N ILE A 302 37.61 25.95 19.31
CA ILE A 302 36.61 25.30 20.18
C ILE A 302 35.72 24.34 19.38
N SER A 303 35.31 24.72 18.16
CA SER A 303 34.52 23.84 17.30
C SER A 303 35.28 22.60 16.83
N ASN A 304 36.59 22.71 16.60
CA ASN A 304 37.42 21.61 16.11
C ASN A 304 37.74 20.61 17.22
N GLU A 305 38.06 21.08 18.43
CA GLU A 305 38.27 20.22 19.60
C GLU A 305 37.04 19.36 19.92
N HIS A 306 35.84 19.94 19.81
CA HIS A 306 34.62 19.20 20.11
C HIS A 306 34.22 18.16 19.06
N LYS A 307 34.73 18.27 17.82
CA LYS A 307 34.58 17.23 16.78
C LYS A 307 35.53 16.05 16.98
N GLY A 308 36.69 16.26 17.62
CA GLY A 308 37.67 15.20 17.89
C GLY A 308 37.27 14.24 19.01
N ASN A 309 36.42 14.67 19.95
CA ASN A 309 35.96 13.85 21.08
C ASN A 309 34.74 12.95 20.79
N ALA A 310 34.28 12.88 19.54
CA ALA A 310 33.12 12.09 19.12
C ALA A 310 33.47 11.00 18.10
N ALA A 311 34.77 10.68 17.93
CA ALA A 311 35.29 9.63 17.05
C ALA A 311 35.88 8.48 17.87
#